data_AF-A0A0Q5E7W4-F1
#
_entry.id   AF-A0A0Q5E7W4-F1
#
_cell.length_a   1.000
_cell.length_b   1.000
_cell.length_c   1.000
_cell.angle_alpha   90.00
_cell.angle_beta   90.00
_cell.angle_gamma   90.00
#
_symmetry.space_group_name_H-M   'P 1'
#
loop_
_entity.id
_entity.type
_entity.pdbx_description
1 polymer ?
#
loop_
_entity_poly.entity_id
_entity_poly.type
_entity_poly.pdbx_seq_one_letter_code
_entity_poly.pdbx_strand_id
1 'polypeptide(L)' 'MEAEMRSVTTLAVAFVIAAAAFTITMLTKPPVSEARAISRIDTYALTLGAHPADAQSYDCQ' A
#
# COMPACT_ATOMS: atom_id res chain seq x y z
N MET A 1 27.58 -9.13 -24.34
CA MET A 1 27.95 -8.39 -23.11
C MET A 1 27.43 -6.96 -23.11
N GLU A 2 27.65 -6.15 -24.16
CA GLU A 2 27.11 -4.76 -24.21
C GLU A 2 25.58 -4.66 -24.21
N ALA A 3 24.88 -5.54 -24.94
CA ALA A 3 23.42 -5.55 -25.00
C ALA A 3 22.77 -5.87 -23.64
N GLU A 4 23.40 -6.75 -22.87
CA GLU A 4 22.96 -7.14 -21.53
C GLU A 4 23.16 -5.99 -20.54
N MET A 5 24.33 -5.32 -20.62
CA MET A 5 24.63 -4.14 -19.82
C MET A 5 23.65 -2.98 -20.12
N ARG A 6 23.28 -2.79 -21.39
CA ARG A 6 22.28 -1.81 -21.81
C ARG A 6 20.87 -2.14 -21.31
N SER A 7 20.53 -3.43 -21.20
CA SER A 7 19.25 -3.87 -20.65
C SER A 7 19.16 -3.59 -19.15
N VAL A 8 20.23 -3.86 -18.41
CA VAL A 8 20.31 -3.61 -16.96
C VAL A 8 20.22 -2.12 -16.66
N THR A 9 20.95 -1.28 -17.41
CA THR A 9 20.89 0.17 -17.22
C THR A 9 19.50 0.73 -17.55
N THR A 10 18.84 0.21 -18.59
CA THR A 10 17.48 0.62 -18.94
C THR A 10 16.49 0.27 -17.84
N LEU A 11 16.58 -0.94 -17.27
CA LEU A 11 15.74 -1.36 -16.14
C LEU A 11 15.98 -0.48 -14.90
N ALA A 12 17.24 -0.21 -14.58
CA ALA A 12 17.61 0.64 -13.44
C ALA A 12 17.07 2.07 -13.61
N VAL A 13 17.18 2.64 -14.81
CA VAL A 13 16.62 3.97 -15.11
C VAL A 13 15.10 3.96 -15.00
N ALA A 14 14.43 2.95 -15.56
CA ALA A 14 12.98 2.82 -15.44
C ALA A 14 12.52 2.70 -13.99
N PHE A 15 13.26 1.96 -13.16
CA PHE A 15 12.98 1.80 -11.73
C PHE A 15 13.12 3.13 -10.97
N VAL A 16 14.21 3.88 -11.22
CA VAL A 16 14.42 5.19 -10.59
C VAL A 16 13.31 6.16 -10.97
N ILE A 17 12.90 6.19 -12.24
CA ILE A 17 11.79 7.04 -12.71
C ILE A 17 10.49 6.65 -12.01
N ALA A 18 10.17 5.35 -11.93
CA ALA A 18 8.97 4.86 -11.25
C ALA A 18 8.96 5.21 -9.76
N ALA A 19 10.08 5.02 -9.06
CA ALA A 19 10.22 5.34 -7.64
C ALA A 19 10.06 6.85 -7.39
N ALA A 20 10.66 7.69 -8.22
CA ALA A 20 10.51 9.15 -8.14
C ALA A 20 9.06 9.57 -8.37
N ALA A 21 8.41 9.05 -9.41
CA ALA A 21 7.01 9.33 -9.72
C ALA A 21 6.08 8.91 -8.58
N PHE A 22 6.28 7.71 -8.02
CA PHE A 22 5.53 7.23 -6.85
C PHE A 22 5.70 8.17 -5.65
N THR A 23 6.96 8.54 -5.34
CA THR A 23 7.29 9.40 -4.19
C THR A 23 6.65 10.78 -4.32
N ILE A 24 6.78 11.40 -5.50
CA ILE A 24 6.17 12.70 -5.78
C ILE A 24 4.65 12.61 -5.67
N THR A 25 4.05 11.56 -6.22
CA THR A 25 2.60 11.35 -6.15
C THR A 25 2.13 11.21 -4.71
N MET A 26 2.81 10.39 -3.90
CA MET A 26 2.47 10.22 -2.48
C MET A 26 2.62 11.50 -1.66
N LEU A 27 3.63 12.34 -1.95
CA LEU A 27 3.84 13.61 -1.24
C LEU A 27 2.85 14.71 -1.64
N THR A 28 2.46 14.77 -2.92
CA THR A 28 1.65 15.88 -3.45
C THR A 28 0.17 15.57 -3.48
N LYS A 29 -0.19 14.31 -3.74
CA LYS A 29 -1.57 13.84 -3.85
C LYS A 29 -1.61 12.37 -3.44
N PRO A 30 -1.40 12.09 -2.14
CA PRO A 30 -1.52 10.72 -1.65
C PRO A 30 -2.90 10.20 -2.08
N PRO A 31 -2.98 8.95 -2.59
CA PRO A 31 -4.26 8.32 -2.86
C PRO A 31 -4.97 8.15 -1.53
N VAL A 32 -5.77 9.15 -1.17
CA VAL A 32 -6.76 9.03 -0.12
C VAL A 32 -7.83 8.08 -0.65
N SER A 33 -7.65 6.79 -0.36
CA SER A 33 -8.80 5.90 -0.29
C SER A 33 -9.63 6.43 0.87
N GLU A 34 -10.55 7.34 0.60
CA GLU A 34 -11.55 7.74 1.58
C GLU A 34 -12.27 6.46 2.02
N ALA A 35 -11.87 5.92 3.18
CA ALA A 35 -12.62 4.88 3.87
C ALA A 35 -13.92 5.55 4.28
N ARG A 36 -14.91 5.53 3.38
CA ARG A 36 -16.20 6.13 3.63
C ARG A 36 -16.81 5.39 4.81
N ALA A 37 -17.10 6.11 5.90
CA ALA A 37 -17.83 5.53 7.01
C ALA A 37 -19.17 5.02 6.48
N ILE A 38 -19.31 3.70 6.38
CA ILE A 38 -20.58 3.09 6.00
C ILE A 38 -21.50 3.30 7.20
N SER A 39 -22.52 4.15 7.04
CA SER A 39 -23.57 4.23 8.03
C SER A 39 -24.37 2.94 7.98
N ARG A 40 -24.66 2.35 9.16
CA ARG A 40 -25.27 1.01 9.36
C ARG A 40 -24.30 -0.17 9.25
N ILE A 41 -23.02 0.02 9.58
CA ILE A 41 -22.18 -1.11 9.97
C ILE A 41 -22.74 -1.71 11.26
N ASP A 42 -23.04 -3.01 11.26
CA ASP A 42 -23.34 -3.76 12.46
C ASP A 42 -22.06 -3.94 13.28
N THR A 43 -21.80 -2.98 14.16
CA THR A 43 -20.62 -2.98 15.04
C THR A 43 -20.63 -4.15 16.02
N TYR A 44 -21.80 -4.69 16.34
CA TYR A 44 -21.94 -5.85 17.22
C TYR A 44 -21.48 -7.13 16.51
N ALA A 45 -21.95 -7.36 15.29
CA ALA A 45 -21.49 -8.48 14.46
C ALA A 45 -19.99 -8.39 14.14
N LEU A 46 -19.47 -7.18 13.87
CA LEU A 46 -18.04 -6.97 13.69
C LEU A 46 -17.25 -7.29 14.95
N THR A 47 -17.71 -6.89 16.13
CA THR A 47 -16.99 -7.14 17.38
C THR A 47 -16.94 -8.63 17.71
N LEU A 48 -18.02 -9.37 17.43
CA LEU A 48 -18.07 -10.82 17.59
C LEU A 48 -17.19 -11.55 16.57
N GLY A 49 -17.20 -11.12 15.30
CA GLY A 49 -16.37 -11.71 14.25
C GLY A 49 -14.89 -11.32 14.33
N ALA A 50 -14.57 -10.18 14.95
CA ALA A 50 -13.21 -9.71 15.17
C ALA A 50 -12.58 -10.29 16.45
N HIS A 51 -13.29 -11.14 17.19
CA HIS A 51 -12.71 -11.87 18.31
C HIS A 51 -11.58 -12.76 17.75
N PRO A 52 -10.31 -12.46 18.08
CA PRO A 52 -9.20 -13.23 17.55
C PRO A 52 -9.34 -14.66 18.06
N ALA A 53 -9.41 -15.63 17.15
CA ALA A 53 -9.49 -17.04 17.51
C ALA A 53 -8.32 -17.46 18.42
N ASP A 54 -7.20 -16.73 18.35
CA ASP A 54 -5.99 -16.97 19.14
C ASP A 54 -5.27 -15.64 19.39
N ALA A 55 -5.37 -15.09 20.61
CA ALA A 55 -4.47 -14.14 21.29
C ALA A 55 -3.50 -13.22 20.47
N GLN A 56 -3.89 -12.74 19.28
CA GLN A 56 -3.08 -11.81 18.50
C GLN A 56 -3.40 -10.38 18.94
N SER A 57 -2.38 -9.71 19.48
CA SER A 57 -2.40 -8.28 19.75
C SER A 57 -2.49 -7.52 18.43
N TYR A 58 -3.51 -6.66 18.30
CA TYR A 58 -3.63 -5.71 17.20
C TYR A 58 -2.53 -4.66 17.34
N ASP A 59 -1.49 -4.76 16.52
CA ASP A 59 -0.48 -3.72 16.36
C ASP A 59 -1.04 -2.64 15.43
N CYS A 60 -1.28 -1.45 15.97
CA CYS A 60 -1.58 -0.28 15.17
C CYS A 60 -0.26 0.28 14.62
N GLN A 61 0.11 -0.17 13.42
CA GLN A 61 1.15 0.47 12.60
C GLN A 61 0.74 1.87 12.15
#